data_AF-A0A1H8YNV9-F1
#
_entry.id   AF-A0A1H8YNV9-F1
#
_cell.length_a   1.000
_cell.length_b   1.000
_cell.length_c   1.000
_cell.angle_alpha   90.00
_cell.angle_beta   90.00
_cell.angle_gamma   90.00
#
_symmetry.space_group_name_H-M   'P 1'
#
loop_
_entity.id
_entity.type
_entity.pdbx_description
1 polymer ?
#
loop_
_entity_poly.entity_id
_entity_poly.type
_entity_poly.pdbx_seq_one_letter_code
_entity_poly.pdbx_strand_id
1 'polypeptide(L)' 'MRPSRAGSSDDGPERRLPLRWLVIALLAGLAAVASYPVGGAVAAIGAATAVAAALHKMID' A
#
# COMPACT_ATOMS: atom_id res chain seq x y z
N MET A 1 23.78 5.94 43.91
CA MET A 1 22.79 6.92 44.37
C MET A 1 22.64 7.97 43.28
N ARG A 2 21.39 8.21 42.86
CA ARG A 2 20.91 9.20 41.87
C ARG A 2 21.21 8.95 40.37
N PRO A 3 20.30 9.45 39.50
CA PRO A 3 19.59 8.65 38.51
C PRO A 3 19.84 9.24 37.11
N SER A 4 19.05 8.85 36.10
CA SER A 4 18.73 9.56 34.83
C SER A 4 18.79 8.55 33.67
N ARG A 5 17.87 8.47 32.73
CA ARG A 5 16.68 9.27 32.42
C ARG A 5 15.87 8.44 31.44
N ALA A 6 14.57 8.73 31.40
CA ALA A 6 13.64 8.30 30.36
C ALA A 6 14.29 8.25 28.97
N GLY A 7 14.38 7.05 28.41
CA GLY A 7 14.37 6.84 26.97
C GLY A 7 12.95 6.41 26.62
N SER A 8 12.03 7.37 26.61
CA SER A 8 10.73 7.22 25.98
C SER A 8 10.95 7.07 24.48
N SER A 9 11.35 5.89 24.04
CA SER A 9 11.12 5.48 22.65
C SER A 9 9.69 4.97 22.58
N ASP A 10 8.76 5.90 22.82
CA ASP A 10 7.39 5.88 22.30
C ASP A 10 7.43 6.25 20.81
N ASP A 11 8.44 5.75 20.08
CA ASP A 11 8.41 5.65 18.63
C ASP A 11 7.46 4.49 18.32
N GLY A 12 6.16 4.75 18.50
CA GLY A 12 5.11 3.85 18.04
C GLY A 12 5.47 3.46 16.62
N PRO A 13 5.50 2.16 16.28
CA PRO A 13 6.02 1.71 15.00
C PRO A 13 5.18 2.38 13.92
N GLU A 14 5.75 3.43 13.33
CA GLU A 14 5.26 4.01 12.10
C GLU A 14 5.17 2.82 11.17
N ARG A 15 3.94 2.36 10.93
CA ARG A 15 3.62 1.14 10.23
C ARG A 15 3.87 1.42 8.75
N ARG A 16 5.15 1.63 8.43
CA ARG A 16 5.66 1.90 7.09
C ARG A 16 5.30 0.66 6.30
N LEU A 17 4.23 0.80 5.53
CA LEU A 17 3.86 -0.19 4.52
C LEU A 17 5.15 -0.49 3.74
N PRO A 18 5.61 -1.75 3.75
CA PRO A 18 6.89 -2.06 3.13
C PRO A 18 6.80 -1.64 1.67
N LEU A 19 7.90 -1.08 1.13
CA LEU A 19 7.95 -0.40 -0.18
C LEU A 19 7.19 -1.13 -1.30
N ARG A 20 7.19 -2.48 -1.26
CA ARG A 20 6.38 -3.37 -2.09
C ARG A 20 4.89 -2.99 -2.16
N TRP A 21 4.25 -2.71 -1.04
CA TRP A 21 2.83 -2.33 -0.99
C TRP A 21 2.56 -0.96 -1.60
N LEU A 22 3.52 -0.05 -1.51
CA LEU A 22 3.42 1.27 -2.12
C LEU A 22 3.46 1.17 -3.65
N VAL A 23 4.35 0.31 -4.18
CA VAL A 23 4.41 0.00 -5.62
C VAL A 23 3.13 -0.68 -6.10
N ILE A 24 2.61 -1.66 -5.34
CA ILE A 24 1.34 -2.34 -5.65
C ILE A 24 0.19 -1.32 -5.72
N ALA A 25 0.06 -0.44 -4.72
CA ALA A 25 -0.99 0.56 -4.67
C ALA A 25 -0.91 1.56 -5.85
N LEU A 26 0.32 1.96 -6.23
CA LEU A 26 0.53 2.86 -7.35
C LEU A 26 0.06 2.23 -8.67
N LEU A 27 0.46 0.98 -8.92
CA LEU A 27 0.11 0.26 -10.15
C LEU A 27 -1.38 -0.10 -10.20
N ALA A 28 -1.97 -0.49 -9.07
CA ALA A 28 -3.41 -0.71 -8.96
C ALA A 28 -4.19 0.58 -9.23
N GLY A 29 -3.75 1.72 -8.68
CA GLY A 29 -4.34 3.02 -8.95
C GLY A 29 -4.23 3.43 -10.41
N LEU A 30 -3.08 3.22 -11.05
CA LEU A 30 -2.89 3.49 -12.47
C LEU A 30 -3.87 2.67 -13.34
N ALA A 31 -4.03 1.38 -13.01
CA ALA A 31 -4.97 0.50 -13.70
C ALA A 31 -6.43 0.94 -13.51
N ALA A 32 -6.78 1.42 -12.31
CA ALA A 32 -8.10 1.97 -12.03
C ALA A 32 -8.39 3.20 -12.90
N VAL A 33 -7.44 4.14 -12.97
CA VAL A 33 -7.56 5.36 -13.77
C VAL A 33 -7.68 5.04 -15.27
N ALA A 34 -6.89 4.08 -15.76
CA ALA A 34 -6.90 3.69 -17.16
C ALA A 34 -8.21 3.00 -17.59
N SER A 35 -8.86 2.26 -16.68
CA SER A 35 -10.09 1.50 -16.97
C SER A 35 -11.38 2.28 -16.69
N TYR A 36 -11.32 3.32 -15.86
CA TYR A 36 -12.45 4.21 -15.57
C TYR A 36 -13.15 4.79 -16.81
N PRO A 37 -12.47 5.34 -17.85
CA PRO A 37 -13.14 5.90 -19.01
C PRO A 37 -13.83 4.84 -19.90
N VAL A 38 -13.43 3.57 -19.79
CA VAL A 38 -13.95 2.49 -20.64
C VAL A 38 -15.15 1.79 -20.01
N GLY A 39 -15.09 1.50 -18.71
CA GLY A 39 -16.09 0.69 -18.01
C GLY A 39 -16.60 1.27 -16.70
N GLY A 40 -16.28 2.53 -16.39
CA GLY A 40 -16.71 3.22 -15.18
C GLY A 40 -16.09 2.66 -13.90
N ALA A 41 -16.76 2.93 -12.77
CA ALA A 41 -16.25 2.60 -11.44
C ALA A 41 -16.06 1.10 -11.21
N VAL A 42 -16.94 0.25 -11.76
CA VAL A 42 -16.86 -1.21 -11.57
C VAL A 42 -15.63 -1.78 -12.28
N ALA A 43 -15.38 -1.35 -13.52
CA ALA A 43 -14.17 -1.75 -14.24
C ALA A 43 -12.90 -1.25 -13.56
N ALA A 44 -12.92 -0.02 -13.01
CA ALA A 44 -11.80 0.55 -12.26
C ALA A 44 -11.44 -0.27 -11.01
N ILE A 45 -12.44 -0.66 -10.22
CA ILE A 45 -12.24 -1.50 -9.03
C ILE A 45 -11.74 -2.89 -9.44
N GLY A 46 -12.34 -3.48 -10.48
CA GLY A 46 -11.92 -4.78 -11.00
C GLY A 46 -10.46 -4.79 -11.47
N ALA A 47 -10.06 -3.77 -12.23
CA ALA A 47 -8.68 -3.62 -12.70
C ALA A 47 -7.69 -3.41 -11.54
N ALA A 48 -8.03 -2.53 -10.59
CA ALA A 48 -7.20 -2.27 -9.41
C ALA A 48 -6.97 -3.54 -8.58
N THR A 49 -8.05 -4.28 -8.30
CA THR A 49 -8.00 -5.51 -7.50
C THR A 49 -7.26 -6.64 -8.24
N ALA A 50 -7.49 -6.80 -9.54
CA ALA A 50 -6.78 -7.78 -10.36
C ALA A 50 -5.27 -7.50 -10.40
N VAL A 51 -4.87 -6.24 -10.62
CA VAL A 51 -3.45 -5.85 -10.63
C VAL A 51 -2.83 -6.00 -9.25
N ALA A 52 -3.53 -5.61 -8.19
CA ALA A 52 -3.05 -5.78 -6.83
C ALA A 52 -2.83 -7.26 -6.48
N ALA A 53 -3.78 -8.14 -6.83
CA ALA A 53 -3.68 -9.57 -6.59
C ALA A 53 -2.57 -10.22 -7.42
N ALA A 54 -2.43 -9.83 -8.70
CA ALA A 54 -1.39 -10.33 -9.59
C ALA A 54 0.00 -9.97 -9.06
N LEU A 55 0.24 -8.70 -8.68
CA LEU A 55 1.52 -8.28 -8.13
C LEU A 55 1.79 -8.90 -6.77
N HIS A 56 0.78 -9.01 -5.91
CA HIS A 56 0.94 -9.67 -4.62
C HIS A 56 1.43 -11.11 -4.80
N LYS A 57 0.80 -11.87 -5.71
CA LYS A 57 1.20 -13.24 -6.06
C LYS A 57 2.57 -13.34 -6.74
N MET A 58 3.03 -12.29 -7.41
CA MET A 58 4.34 -12.30 -8.09
C MET A 58 5.50 -12.00 -7.14
N ILE A 59 5.20 -11.36 -6.00
CA ILE A 59 6.18 -10.96 -4.98
C ILE A 59 6.26 -11.99 -3.84
N ASP A 60 5.21 -12.78 -3.64
CA ASP A 60 5.14 -13.92 -2.72
C ASP A 60 5.64 -15.21 -3.39
#